data_AF-A0A0D2MHM5-F1
#
_entry.id   AF-A0A0D2MHM5-F1
#
_cell.length_a   1.000
_cell.length_b   1.000
_cell.length_c   1.000
_cell.angle_alpha   90.00
_cell.angle_beta   90.00
_cell.angle_gamma   90.00
#
_symmetry.space_group_name_H-M   'P 1'
#
loop_
_entity.id
_entity.type
_entity.pdbx_description
1 polymer ?
#
loop_
_entity_poly.entity_id
_entity_poly.type
_entity_poly.pdbx_seq_one_letter_code
_entity_poly.pdbx_strand_id
1 'polypeptide(L)' 'MSVEDAIELGRRAIYHATFRDCASGGTVSVYHVTEDGWTKVRGDDVTELHFKYYPDPAAHPSAGTPVV' A
#
# COMPACT_ATOMS: atom_id res chain seq x y z
N MET A 1 5.75 -13.24 -12.86
CA MET A 1 5.80 -12.39 -11.65
C MET A 1 6.25 -13.27 -10.50
N SER A 2 7.23 -12.84 -9.71
CA SER A 2 7.62 -13.60 -8.51
C SER A 2 6.57 -13.45 -7.40
N VAL A 3 6.56 -14.35 -6.42
CA VAL A 3 5.64 -14.25 -5.27
C VAL A 3 5.85 -12.94 -4.51
N GLU A 4 7.08 -12.51 -4.29
CA GLU A 4 7.38 -11.24 -3.61
C GLU A 4 6.92 -10.02 -4.42
N ASP A 5 7.10 -10.03 -5.75
CA ASP A 5 6.57 -8.95 -6.60
C ASP A 5 5.05 -8.86 -6.52
N ALA A 6 4.37 -10.02 -6.48
CA ALA A 6 2.91 -10.10 -6.34
C ALA A 6 2.43 -9.52 -5.00
N ILE A 7 3.14 -9.86 -3.92
CA ILE A 7 2.87 -9.35 -2.57
C ILE A 7 3.05 -7.84 -2.53
N GLU A 8 4.15 -7.32 -3.08
CA GLU A 8 4.41 -5.88 -3.12
C GLU A 8 3.38 -5.13 -3.97
N LEU A 9 3.00 -5.70 -5.13
CA LEU A 9 1.97 -5.14 -6.00
C LEU A 9 0.63 -5.05 -5.28
N GLY A 10 0.20 -6.14 -4.62
CA GLY A 10 -1.04 -6.17 -3.85
C GLY A 10 -1.02 -5.17 -2.69
N ARG A 11 0.10 -5.11 -1.95
CA ARG A 11 0.27 -4.16 -0.85
C ARG A 11 0.16 -2.71 -1.32
N ARG A 12 0.86 -2.36 -2.41
CA ARG A 12 0.81 -1.00 -2.99
C ARG A 12 -0.57 -0.64 -3.51
N ALA A 13 -1.27 -1.58 -4.13
CA ALA A 13 -2.62 -1.35 -4.65
C ALA A 13 -3.60 -0.95 -3.53
N ILE A 14 -3.61 -1.70 -2.42
CA ILE A 14 -4.47 -1.40 -1.27
C ILE A 14 -4.03 -0.09 -0.59
N TYR A 15 -2.74 0.13 -0.39
CA TYR A 15 -2.22 1.40 0.12
C TYR A 15 -2.70 2.62 -0.71
N HIS A 16 -2.69 2.51 -2.05
CA HIS A 16 -3.17 3.59 -2.90
C HIS A 16 -4.69 3.79 -2.79
N ALA A 17 -5.46 2.72 -2.61
CA ALA A 17 -6.88 2.81 -2.32
C ALA A 17 -7.13 3.54 -1.00
N THR A 18 -6.40 3.19 0.07
CA THR A 18 -6.52 3.86 1.38
C THR A 18 -6.13 5.33 1.35
N PHE A 19 -5.26 5.74 0.42
CA PHE A 19 -4.90 7.15 0.24
C PHE A 19 -6.00 7.98 -0.46
N ARG A 20 -6.80 7.36 -1.34
CA ARG A 20 -7.77 8.07 -2.21
C ARG A 20 -9.22 7.94 -1.77
N ASP A 21 -9.58 6.83 -1.14
CA ASP A 21 -10.94 6.54 -0.68
C ASP A 21 -11.07 6.82 0.82
N CYS A 22 -11.99 7.72 1.19
CA CYS A 22 -12.18 8.15 2.58
C CYS A 22 -12.79 7.07 3.49
N ALA A 23 -13.38 6.02 2.91
CA ALA A 23 -13.92 4.88 3.67
C ALA A 23 -12.89 3.74 3.85
N SER A 24 -11.69 3.89 3.29
CA SER A 24 -10.61 2.90 3.34
C SER A 24 -9.47 3.37 4.25
N GLY A 25 -8.85 2.46 5.02
CA GLY A 25 -7.76 2.82 5.94
C GLY A 25 -7.31 1.70 6.88
N GLY A 26 -6.51 2.03 7.88
CA GLY A 26 -6.04 1.11 8.92
C GLY A 26 -4.78 0.34 8.52
N THR A 27 -4.92 -0.95 8.15
CA THR A 27 -3.78 -1.85 7.95
C THR A 27 -3.92 -2.62 6.64
N VAL A 28 -2.83 -2.72 5.87
CA VAL A 28 -2.76 -3.59 4.69
C VAL A 28 -2.29 -4.99 5.12
N SER A 29 -3.22 -5.93 5.15
CA SER A 29 -2.92 -7.35 5.39
C SER A 29 -2.83 -8.10 4.07
N VAL A 30 -1.70 -8.76 3.81
CA VAL A 30 -1.48 -9.56 2.60
C VAL A 30 -1.37 -11.03 2.97
N TYR A 31 -2.10 -11.87 2.25
CA TYR A 31 -2.08 -13.32 2.40
C TYR A 31 -1.66 -13.96 1.08
N HIS A 32 -0.80 -14.97 1.15
CA HIS A 32 -0.41 -15.79 0.02
C HIS A 32 -1.09 -17.16 0.15
N VAL A 33 -1.86 -17.54 -0.86
CA VAL A 33 -2.66 -18.77 -0.89
C VAL A 33 -2.06 -19.74 -1.91
N THR A 34 -1.79 -20.97 -1.47
CA THR A 34 -1.27 -22.09 -2.27
C THR A 34 -2.15 -23.32 -2.08
N GLU A 35 -1.81 -24.44 -2.72
CA GLU A 35 -2.54 -25.71 -2.53
C GLU A 35 -2.52 -26.21 -1.07
N ASP A 36 -1.43 -25.93 -0.34
CA ASP A 36 -1.23 -26.34 1.05
C ASP A 36 -1.98 -25.44 2.06
N GLY A 37 -2.61 -24.36 1.59
CA GLY A 37 -3.36 -23.43 2.43
C GLY A 37 -2.93 -21.97 2.23
N TRP A 38 -3.05 -21.17 3.28
CA TRP A 38 -2.73 -19.74 3.22
C TRP A 38 -1.78 -19.32 4.34
N THR A 39 -0.93 -18.34 4.03
CA THR A 39 -0.03 -17.72 5.00
C THR A 39 -0.24 -16.21 5.00
N LYS A 40 -0.32 -15.59 6.19
CA LYS A 40 -0.26 -14.13 6.32
C LYS A 40 1.18 -13.68 6.12
N VAL A 41 1.40 -12.83 5.12
CA VAL A 41 2.74 -12.39 4.71
C VAL A 41 3.06 -10.99 5.20
N ARG A 42 2.07 -10.09 5.25
CA ARG A 42 2.22 -8.70 5.69
C ARG A 42 1.01 -8.24 6.52
N GLY A 43 1.21 -7.21 7.32
CA GLY A 43 0.19 -6.59 8.18
C GLY A 43 0.64 -5.18 8.56
N ASP A 44 0.83 -4.34 7.56
CA ASP A 44 1.54 -3.06 7.68
C ASP A 44 0.54 -1.91 7.88
N ASP A 45 0.81 -0.98 8.79
CA ASP A 45 0.00 0.22 8.99
C ASP A 45 0.08 1.14 7.75
N VAL A 46 -1.07 1.69 7.33
CA VAL A 46 -1.13 2.50 6.09
C VAL A 46 -0.36 3.82 6.22
N THR A 47 -0.25 4.37 7.42
CA THR A 47 0.48 5.62 7.71
C THR A 47 1.99 5.37 7.60
N GLU A 48 2.47 4.27 8.18
CA GLU A 48 3.87 3.88 8.05
C GLU A 48 4.25 3.58 6.59
N LEU A 49 3.36 2.91 5.85
CA LEU A 49 3.53 2.69 4.41
C LEU A 49 3.56 4.01 3.62
N HIS A 50 2.76 5.00 4.00
CA HIS A 50 2.76 6.31 3.35
C HIS A 50 4.14 6.96 3.40
N PHE A 51 4.73 7.06 4.59
CA PHE A 51 6.07 7.63 4.77
C PHE A 51 7.18 6.75 4.21
N LYS A 52 6.97 5.42 4.13
CA LYS A 52 7.89 4.51 3.45
C LYS A 52 7.95 4.76 1.95
N TYR A 53 6.79 4.95 1.30
CA TYR A 53 6.70 5.14 -0.15
C TYR A 53 6.98 6.58 -0.57
N TYR A 54 6.62 7.54 0.28
CA TYR A 54 6.77 8.98 0.04
C TYR A 54 7.35 9.65 1.30
N PRO A 55 8.67 9.51 1.53
CA PRO A 55 9.32 10.08 2.71
C PRO A 55 9.36 11.62 2.69
N ASP A 56 9.29 12.21 1.50
CA ASP A 56 9.10 13.65 1.30
C ASP A 56 7.66 13.91 0.82
N PRO A 57 6.78 14.46 1.68
CA PRO A 57 5.41 14.80 1.29
C PRO A 57 5.32 15.80 0.14
N ALA A 58 6.32 16.68 -0.02
CA ALA A 58 6.32 17.67 -1.10
C ALA A 58 6.56 17.02 -2.47
N ALA A 59 7.20 15.85 -2.50
CA ALA A 59 7.41 15.05 -3.70
C ALA A 59 6.25 14.08 -3.99
N HIS A 60 5.20 14.06 -3.15
CA HIS A 60 4.06 13.16 -3.37
C HIS A 60 3.35 13.53 -4.68
N PRO A 61 3.01 12.58 -5.57
CA PRO A 61 2.38 12.88 -6.87
C PRO A 61 1.03 13.61 -6.80
N SER A 62 0.42 13.67 -5.62
CA SER A 62 -0.83 14.42 -5.37
C SER A 62 -0.61 15.77 -4.68
N ALA A 63 0.62 16.14 -4.35
CA ALA A 63 0.97 17.50 -3.98
C ALA A 63 0.82 18.34 -5.25
N GLY A 64 -0.40 18.81 -5.50
CA GLY A 64 -0.72 19.55 -6.71
C GLY A 64 0.18 20.78 -6.84
N THR A 65 0.54 21.12 -8.08
CA THR A 65 1.10 22.44 -8.37
C THR A 65 0.07 23.49 -7.92
N PRO A 66 0.47 24.51 -7.14
CA PRO A 66 -0.42 25.62 -6.83
C PRO A 66 -0.90 26.25 -8.14
N VAL A 67 -2.17 26.09 -8.45
CA VAL A 67 -2.84 26.90 -9.48
C VAL A 67 -3.21 28.21 -8.80
N VAL A 68 -2.30 29.18 -8.93
CA VAL A 68 -2.59 30.61 -8.70
C VAL A 68 -3.35 31.19 -9.88
#